data_AF-A0A318J0M4-F1
#
_entry.id   AF-A0A318J0M4-F1
#
_cell.length_a   1.000
_cell.length_b   1.000
_cell.length_c   1.000
_cell.angle_alpha   90.00
_cell.angle_beta   90.00
_cell.angle_gamma   90.00
#
_symmetry.space_group_name_H-M   'P 1'
#
loop_
_entity.id
_entity.type
_entity.pdbx_description
1 polymer ?
#
loop_
_entity_poly.entity_id
_entity_poly.type
_entity_poly.pdbx_seq_one_letter_code
_entity_poly.pdbx_strand_id
1 'polypeptide(L)'
;MIDISNMKTLAAHLRDADEQCRECKMFETAQDFAMAATAIDTLLSELEAREAHRRDALPDGVQVSEYCLASGVAVIRTAQRSGPDKWKVIEGSHCLNKSGEWEYEPLPSSRTDEFLARCRFDSAQEAIDAALAQRQEGEDDERMV
;
A
#
# COMPACT_ATOMS: atom_id res chain seq x y z
N MET A 1 12.67 -21.86 -10.26
CA MET A 1 12.33 -20.43 -10.29
C MET A 1 11.83 -20.16 -11.69
N ILE A 2 10.55 -19.81 -11.84
CA ILE A 2 10.00 -19.53 -13.18
C ILE A 2 10.53 -18.16 -13.59
N ASP A 3 11.16 -18.07 -14.77
CA ASP A 3 11.72 -16.82 -15.27
C ASP A 3 10.59 -15.95 -15.86
N ILE A 4 10.20 -14.93 -15.11
CA ILE A 4 9.14 -13.97 -15.48
C ILE A 4 9.47 -13.28 -16.81
N SER A 5 10.76 -13.06 -17.12
CA SER A 5 11.17 -12.43 -18.38
C SER A 5 10.84 -13.33 -19.57
N ASN A 6 11.13 -14.64 -19.45
CA ASN A 6 10.81 -15.60 -20.51
C ASN A 6 9.29 -15.75 -20.74
N MET A 7 8.48 -15.65 -19.68
CA MET A 7 7.03 -15.69 -19.80
C MET A 7 6.44 -14.42 -20.43
N LYS A 8 7.01 -13.24 -20.16
CA LYS A 8 6.67 -11.99 -20.86
C LYS A 8 6.99 -12.06 -22.35
N THR A 9 8.16 -12.60 -22.70
CA THR A 9 8.55 -12.84 -24.09
C THR A 9 7.59 -13.79 -24.80
N LEU A 10 7.14 -14.86 -24.13
CA LEU A 10 6.14 -15.78 -24.68
C LEU A 10 4.79 -15.10 -24.92
N ALA A 11 4.32 -14.26 -24.00
CA ALA A 11 3.08 -13.48 -24.17
C ALA A 11 3.17 -12.54 -25.37
N ALA A 12 4.31 -11.87 -25.58
CA ALA A 12 4.55 -11.01 -26.73
C ALA A 12 4.51 -11.80 -28.04
N HIS A 13 5.21 -12.93 -28.13
CA HIS A 13 5.18 -13.78 -29.33
C HIS A 13 3.79 -14.32 -29.66
N LEU A 14 2.97 -14.63 -28.65
CA LEU A 14 1.59 -15.08 -28.87
C LEU A 14 0.70 -13.95 -29.40
N ARG A 15 0.93 -12.70 -28.98
CA ARG A 15 0.24 -11.53 -29.53
C ARG A 15 0.66 -11.25 -30.98
N ASP A 16 1.95 -11.31 -31.27
CA ASP A 16 2.47 -11.14 -32.63
C ASP A 16 1.92 -12.23 -33.57
N ALA A 17 1.79 -13.47 -33.06
CA ALA A 17 1.20 -14.58 -33.81
C ALA A 17 -0.32 -14.40 -34.05
N ASP A 18 -1.07 -13.87 -33.08
CA ASP A 18 -2.49 -13.51 -33.26
C ASP A 18 -2.66 -12.40 -34.30
N GLU A 19 -1.83 -11.36 -34.27
CA GLU A 19 -1.85 -10.26 -35.24
C GLU A 19 -1.56 -10.76 -36.66
N GLN A 20 -0.51 -11.58 -36.84
CA GLN A 20 -0.19 -12.20 -38.12
C GLN A 20 -1.28 -13.17 -38.63
N CYS A 21 -1.94 -13.90 -37.72
CA CYS A 21 -3.06 -14.79 -38.07
C CYS A 21 -4.29 -14.00 -38.56
N ARG A 22 -4.60 -12.85 -37.96
CA ARG A 22 -5.71 -11.99 -38.39
C ARG A 22 -5.48 -11.41 -39.78
N GLU A 23 -4.26 -11.03 -40.12
CA GLU A 23 -3.91 -10.51 -41.45
C GLU A 23 -4.04 -11.58 -42.55
N CYS A 24 -3.76 -12.85 -42.22
CA CYS A 24 -3.76 -13.95 -43.19
C CYS A 24 -5.16 -14.52 -43.50
N LYS A 25 -6.23 -14.11 -42.79
CA LYS A 25 -7.64 -14.59 -42.95
C LYS A 25 -7.82 -16.12 -42.99
N MET A 26 -6.80 -16.86 -42.55
CA MET A 26 -6.80 -18.31 -42.50
C MET A 26 -6.78 -18.69 -41.02
N PHE A 27 -7.80 -19.43 -40.61
CA PHE A 27 -8.05 -20.03 -39.29
C PHE A 27 -9.05 -19.32 -38.36
N GLU A 28 -9.98 -20.13 -37.85
CA GLU A 28 -10.92 -19.83 -36.74
C GLU A 28 -10.22 -19.80 -35.36
N THR A 29 -8.90 -20.04 -35.29
CA THR A 29 -8.12 -20.22 -34.06
C THR A 29 -7.49 -18.93 -33.50
N ALA A 30 -7.67 -17.78 -34.17
CA ALA A 30 -7.12 -16.50 -33.70
C ALA A 30 -7.66 -16.11 -32.31
N GLN A 31 -8.89 -16.55 -31.98
CA GLN A 31 -9.52 -16.30 -30.69
C GLN A 31 -8.79 -17.01 -29.54
N ASP A 32 -8.17 -18.17 -29.79
CA ASP A 32 -7.48 -18.97 -28.77
C ASP A 32 -6.14 -18.36 -28.36
N PHE A 33 -5.40 -17.75 -29.29
CA PHE A 33 -4.11 -17.11 -29.01
C PHE A 33 -4.26 -15.82 -28.21
N ALA A 34 -5.26 -15.00 -28.52
CA ALA A 34 -5.56 -13.79 -27.75
C ALA A 34 -6.01 -14.12 -26.32
N MET A 35 -6.80 -15.18 -26.15
CA MET A 35 -7.24 -15.66 -24.84
C MET A 35 -6.06 -16.21 -24.02
N ALA A 36 -5.16 -16.96 -24.66
CA ALA A 36 -3.94 -17.46 -24.03
C ALA A 36 -2.99 -16.32 -23.60
N ALA A 37 -2.79 -15.31 -24.45
CA ALA A 37 -1.98 -14.14 -24.11
C ALA A 37 -2.56 -13.39 -22.90
N THR A 38 -3.87 -13.17 -22.87
CA THR A 38 -4.56 -12.53 -21.73
C THR A 38 -4.42 -13.34 -20.43
N ALA A 39 -4.53 -14.66 -20.52
CA ALA A 39 -4.34 -15.54 -19.37
C ALA A 39 -2.90 -15.49 -18.84
N ILE A 40 -1.90 -15.45 -19.72
CA ILE A 40 -0.49 -15.30 -19.34
C ILE A 40 -0.25 -13.93 -18.69
N ASP A 41 -0.77 -12.84 -19.26
CA ASP A 41 -0.64 -11.49 -18.70
C ASP A 41 -1.30 -11.39 -17.29
N THR A 42 -2.43 -12.06 -17.09
CA THR A 42 -3.10 -12.16 -15.78
C THR A 42 -2.23 -12.89 -14.76
N LEU A 43 -1.72 -14.07 -15.12
CA LEU A 43 -0.85 -14.87 -14.25
C LEU A 43 0.46 -14.16 -13.92
N LEU A 44 1.01 -13.41 -14.88
CA LEU A 44 2.20 -12.58 -14.67
C LEU A 44 1.92 -11.47 -13.66
N SER A 45 0.79 -10.77 -13.80
CA SER A 45 0.38 -9.72 -12.87
C SER A 45 0.20 -10.25 -11.43
N GLU A 46 -0.40 -11.44 -11.28
CA GLU A 46 -0.52 -12.09 -9.98
C GLU A 46 0.83 -12.51 -9.38
N LEU A 47 1.74 -13.04 -10.22
CA LEU A 47 3.07 -13.44 -9.78
C LEU A 47 3.91 -12.25 -9.34
N GLU A 48 3.86 -11.14 -10.08
CA GLU A 48 4.55 -9.90 -9.72
C GLU A 48 4.02 -9.34 -8.40
N ALA A 49 2.70 -9.34 -8.18
CA ALA A 49 2.11 -8.93 -6.91
C ALA A 49 2.57 -9.82 -5.75
N ARG A 50 2.65 -11.14 -5.96
CA ARG A 50 3.16 -12.09 -4.95
C ARG A 50 4.65 -11.91 -4.67
N GLU A 51 5.45 -11.63 -5.69
CA GLU A 51 6.89 -11.38 -5.52
C GLU A 51 7.16 -10.05 -4.84
N ALA A 52 6.42 -8.99 -5.15
CA ALA A 52 6.47 -7.73 -4.43
C ALA A 52 6.13 -7.93 -2.95
N HIS A 53 5.02 -8.64 -2.66
CA HIS A 53 4.65 -8.98 -1.29
C HIS A 53 5.73 -9.79 -0.57
N ARG A 54 6.36 -10.75 -1.25
CA ARG A 54 7.47 -11.54 -0.68
C ARG A 54 8.71 -10.69 -0.43
N ARG A 55 9.04 -9.77 -1.34
CA ARG A 55 10.21 -8.90 -1.22
C ARG A 55 10.10 -7.96 -0.02
N ASP A 56 8.87 -7.52 0.25
CA ASP A 56 8.55 -6.64 1.38
C ASP A 56 8.16 -7.42 2.65
N ALA A 57 8.13 -8.76 2.57
CA ALA A 57 7.90 -9.61 3.73
C ALA A 57 9.09 -9.54 4.69
N LEU A 58 8.82 -9.12 5.91
CA LEU A 58 9.82 -9.05 6.96
C LEU A 58 10.19 -10.46 7.45
N PRO A 59 11.47 -10.73 7.77
CA PRO A 59 11.87 -11.97 8.42
C PRO A 59 11.13 -12.20 9.75
N ASP A 60 11.06 -13.46 10.19
CA ASP A 60 10.48 -13.82 11.49
C ASP A 60 11.10 -12.99 12.63
N GLY A 61 10.24 -12.38 13.44
CA GLY A 61 10.64 -11.53 14.57
C GLY A 61 11.00 -10.09 14.20
N VAL A 62 11.05 -9.74 12.91
CA VAL A 62 11.24 -8.35 12.47
C VAL A 62 9.88 -7.68 12.29
N GLN A 63 9.77 -6.44 12.77
CA GLN A 63 8.53 -5.66 12.68
C GLN A 63 8.84 -4.23 12.21
N VAL A 64 7.90 -3.64 11.47
CA VAL A 64 7.95 -2.22 11.16
C VAL A 64 7.71 -1.41 12.44
N SER A 65 8.64 -0.49 12.75
CA SER A 65 8.51 0.47 13.85
C SER A 65 7.93 1.81 13.39
N GLU A 66 8.11 2.18 12.12
CA GLU A 66 7.76 3.50 11.60
C GLU A 66 7.52 3.47 10.09
N TYR A 67 6.54 4.25 9.64
CA TYR A 67 6.35 4.63 8.24
C TYR A 67 6.47 6.15 8.09
N CYS A 68 7.22 6.61 7.10
CA CYS A 68 7.35 8.03 6.80
C CYS A 68 6.55 8.38 5.56
N LEU A 69 5.68 9.39 5.66
CA LEU A 69 4.98 9.96 4.53
C LEU A 69 5.84 11.09 3.93
N ALA A 70 5.71 11.32 2.63
CA ALA A 70 6.46 12.36 1.91
C ALA A 70 6.21 13.78 2.46
N SER A 71 5.12 14.00 3.20
CA SER A 71 4.79 15.26 3.86
C SER A 71 5.64 15.57 5.08
N GLY A 72 6.45 14.63 5.58
CA GLY A 72 7.14 14.76 6.87
C GLY A 72 6.32 14.26 8.08
N VAL A 73 5.11 13.75 7.83
CA VAL A 73 4.31 13.01 8.82
C VAL A 73 4.86 11.60 9.00
N ALA A 74 4.91 11.12 10.24
CA ALA A 74 5.36 9.76 10.56
C ALA A 74 4.29 8.96 11.30
N VAL A 75 4.16 7.68 10.96
CA VAL A 75 3.28 6.70 11.60
C VAL A 75 4.13 5.72 12.40
N ILE A 76 4.09 5.83 13.73
CA ILE A 76 5.04 5.18 14.64
C ILE A 76 4.35 4.16 15.54
N ARG A 77 4.90 2.95 15.56
CA ARG A 77 4.54 1.91 16.52
C ARG A 77 5.01 2.32 17.91
N THR A 78 4.09 2.32 18.86
CA THR A 78 4.29 2.83 20.21
C THR A 78 3.86 1.79 21.23
N ALA A 79 4.81 1.36 22.06
CA ALA A 79 4.53 0.50 23.20
C ALA A 79 3.54 1.15 24.17
N GLN A 80 2.57 0.37 24.63
CA GLN A 80 1.61 0.81 25.63
C GLN A 80 2.06 0.36 27.03
N ARG A 81 1.69 1.12 28.08
CA ARG A 81 1.97 0.73 29.47
C ARG A 81 1.39 -0.65 29.79
N SER A 82 0.25 -0.98 29.20
CA SER A 82 -0.42 -2.26 29.30
C SER A 82 -1.04 -2.63 27.95
N GLY A 83 -0.93 -3.89 27.55
CA GLY A 83 -1.53 -4.40 26.32
C GLY A 83 -0.60 -4.35 25.10
N PRO A 84 -1.13 -4.63 23.90
CA PRO A 84 -0.35 -4.65 22.67
C PRO A 84 0.12 -3.25 22.25
N ASP A 85 1.14 -3.21 21.40
CA ASP A 85 1.56 -1.98 20.73
C ASP A 85 0.40 -1.36 19.94
N LYS A 86 0.38 -0.03 19.93
CA LYS A 86 -0.54 0.76 19.11
C LYS A 86 0.24 1.68 18.19
N TRP A 87 -0.44 2.32 17.25
CA TRP A 87 0.17 3.24 16.30
C TRP A 87 -0.22 4.68 16.61
N LYS A 88 0.68 5.62 16.37
CA LYS A 88 0.39 7.05 16.42
C LYS A 88 0.86 7.72 15.14
N VAL A 89 0.15 8.75 14.72
CA VAL A 89 0.56 9.62 13.61
C VAL A 89 1.14 10.88 14.24
N ILE A 90 2.33 11.30 13.82
CA ILE A 90 2.99 12.50 14.35
C ILE A 90 3.44 13.47 13.25
N GLU A 91 3.38 14.74 13.59
CA GLU A 91 4.03 15.83 12.88
C GLU A 91 4.70 16.75 13.90
N GLY A 92 6.04 16.73 13.94
CA GLY A 92 6.81 17.42 14.98
C GLY A 92 6.45 16.94 16.39
N SER A 93 5.79 17.79 17.18
CA SER A 93 5.33 17.49 18.56
C SER A 93 3.82 17.28 18.68
N HIS A 94 3.11 17.18 17.55
CA HIS A 94 1.67 16.97 17.52
C HIS A 94 1.35 15.53 17.11
N CYS A 95 0.29 14.98 17.70
CA CYS A 95 -0.32 13.71 17.31
C CYS A 95 -1.63 13.99 16.59
N LEU A 96 -1.90 13.24 15.52
CA LEU A 96 -3.22 13.24 14.90
C LEU A 96 -4.20 12.43 15.77
N ASN A 97 -5.36 13.02 16.05
CA ASN A 97 -6.46 12.32 16.70
C ASN A 97 -7.36 11.62 15.66
N LYS A 98 -8.25 10.72 16.12
CA LYS A 98 -9.23 10.02 15.27
C LYS A 98 -10.30 10.92 14.65
N SER A 99 -10.37 12.18 15.06
CA SER A 99 -11.25 13.20 14.47
C SER A 99 -10.58 13.96 13.33
N GLY A 100 -9.31 13.68 13.02
CA GLY A 100 -8.54 14.39 11.98
C GLY A 100 -7.86 15.68 12.46
N GLU A 101 -7.87 15.98 13.76
CA GLU A 101 -7.26 17.20 14.30
C GLU A 101 -5.88 16.91 14.91
N TRP A 102 -4.98 17.88 14.79
CA TRP A 102 -3.65 17.83 15.40
C TRP A 102 -3.69 18.31 16.85
N GLU A 103 -3.35 17.42 17.80
CA GLU A 103 -3.26 17.72 19.23
C GLU A 103 -1.79 17.64 19.70
N TYR A 104 -1.33 18.59 20.52
CA TYR A 104 0.02 18.52 21.11
C TYR A 104 0.18 17.26 21.97
N GLU A 105 1.27 16.51 21.80
CA GLU A 105 1.52 15.30 22.60
C GLU A 105 2.00 15.66 24.01
N PRO A 106 1.24 15.35 25.08
CA PRO A 106 1.67 15.63 26.44
C PRO A 106 2.89 14.80 26.84
N LEU A 107 3.60 15.30 27.86
CA LEU A 107 4.69 14.55 28.50
C LEU A 107 4.22 13.14 28.93
N PRO A 108 5.09 12.12 28.89
CA PRO A 108 4.71 10.73 29.21
C PRO A 108 3.99 10.55 30.55
N SER A 109 4.34 11.34 31.56
CA SER A 109 3.72 11.31 32.89
C SER A 109 2.35 11.99 32.95
N SER A 110 2.04 12.87 31.99
CA SER A 110 0.81 13.67 31.94
C SER A 110 -0.18 13.18 30.88
N ARG A 111 0.15 12.11 30.15
CA ARG A 111 -0.79 11.49 29.21
C ARG A 111 -1.92 10.80 29.97
N THR A 112 -3.14 11.13 29.59
CA THR A 112 -4.35 10.50 30.12
C THR A 112 -4.81 9.37 29.19
N ASP A 113 -5.64 8.48 29.72
CA ASP A 113 -6.20 7.38 28.93
C ASP A 113 -7.11 7.91 27.81
N GLU A 114 -7.78 9.05 28.02
CA GLU A 114 -8.59 9.71 27.00
C GLU A 114 -7.75 10.21 25.84
N PHE A 115 -6.57 10.80 26.10
CA PHE A 115 -5.65 11.20 25.03
C PHE A 115 -5.17 9.99 24.24
N LEU A 116 -4.77 8.91 24.94
CA LEU A 116 -4.33 7.68 24.28
C LEU A 116 -5.45 7.06 23.44
N ALA A 117 -6.69 7.05 23.91
CA ALA A 117 -7.82 6.50 23.16
C ALA A 117 -8.10 7.25 21.85
N ARG A 118 -7.92 8.58 21.85
CA ARG A 118 -8.12 9.43 20.66
C ARG A 118 -6.95 9.40 19.69
N CYS A 119 -5.72 9.33 20.18
CA CYS A 119 -4.50 9.53 19.38
C CYS A 119 -3.70 8.23 19.17
N ARG A 120 -4.29 7.06 19.47
CA ARG A 120 -3.70 5.74 19.21
C ARG A 120 -4.63 4.88 18.38
N PHE A 121 -4.07 4.35 17.30
CA PHE A 121 -4.72 3.48 16.33
C PHE A 121 -4.33 2.03 16.57
N ASP A 122 -5.22 1.10 16.24
CA ASP A 122 -5.00 -0.32 16.50
C ASP A 122 -4.14 -0.98 15.40
N SER A 123 -4.05 -0.35 14.24
CA SER A 123 -3.23 -0.83 13.13
C SER A 123 -2.44 0.30 12.45
N ALA A 124 -1.35 -0.07 11.78
CA ALA A 124 -0.60 0.85 10.94
C ALA A 124 -1.46 1.41 9.82
N GLN A 125 -2.29 0.56 9.20
CA GLN A 125 -3.14 0.96 8.07
C GLN A 125 -4.15 2.03 8.50
N GLU A 126 -4.84 1.84 9.62
CA GLU A 126 -5.78 2.82 10.16
C GLU A 126 -5.11 4.18 10.42
N ALA A 127 -3.88 4.18 10.95
CA ALA A 127 -3.11 5.39 11.17
C ALA A 127 -2.65 6.06 9.86
N ILE A 128 -2.26 5.26 8.86
CA ILE A 128 -1.89 5.76 7.52
C ILE A 128 -3.10 6.39 6.83
N ASP A 129 -4.25 5.72 6.87
CA ASP A 129 -5.49 6.20 6.26
C ASP A 129 -5.92 7.53 6.89
N ALA A 130 -5.84 7.65 8.22
CA ALA A 130 -6.13 8.90 8.93
C ALA A 130 -5.18 10.04 8.51
N ALA A 131 -3.87 9.75 8.38
CA ALA A 131 -2.88 10.75 7.95
C ALA A 131 -3.12 11.23 6.52
N LEU A 132 -3.50 10.32 5.61
CA LEU A 132 -3.80 10.64 4.22
C LEU A 132 -5.12 11.42 4.09
N ALA A 133 -6.15 11.05 4.85
CA ALA A 133 -7.44 11.73 4.86
C ALA A 133 -7.31 13.18 5.33
N GLN A 134 -6.58 13.42 6.43
CA GLN A 134 -6.37 14.78 6.94
C GLN A 134 -5.75 15.68 5.86
N ARG A 135 -4.74 15.19 5.15
CA ARG A 135 -4.03 15.96 4.14
C ARG A 135 -4.97 16.41 3.01
N GLN A 136 -5.88 15.55 2.58
CA GLN A 136 -6.82 15.87 1.51
C GLN A 136 -7.74 17.04 1.91
N GLU A 137 -8.17 17.09 3.18
CA GLU A 137 -8.98 18.19 3.70
C GLU A 137 -8.21 19.52 3.72
N GLY A 138 -6.90 19.50 4.03
CA GLY A 138 -6.07 20.71 3.99
C GLY A 138 -5.83 21.24 2.57
N GLU A 139 -5.64 20.35 1.59
CA GLU A 139 -5.45 20.74 0.18
C GLU A 139 -6.75 21.24 -0.47
N ASP A 140 -7.91 20.73 -0.04
CA ASP A 140 -9.22 21.17 -0.54
C ASP A 140 -9.65 22.51 0.08
N ASP A 141 -9.25 22.82 1.33
CA ASP A 141 -9.47 24.14 1.97
C ASP A 141 -8.62 25.25 1.30
N GLU A 142 -7.34 24.98 0.99
CA GLU A 142 -6.46 25.94 0.30
C GLU A 142 -6.86 26.23 -1.16
N ARG A 143 -7.57 25.31 -1.83
CA ARG A 143 -8.09 25.52 -3.20
C ARG A 143 -9.38 26.31 -3.25
N MET A 144 -10.01 26.58 -2.10
CA MET A 144 -11.26 27.32 -1.98
C MET A 144 -11.05 28.80 -1.60
N VAL A 145 -9.79 29.27 -1.51
CA VAL A 145 -9.41 30.66 -1.19
C VAL A 145 -8.88 31.41 -2.40
#